data_AF-A0A257M7Q3-F1
#
_entry.id   AF-A0A257M7Q3-F1
#
_cell.length_a   1.000
_cell.length_b   1.000
_cell.length_c   1.000
_cell.angle_alpha   90.00
_cell.angle_beta   90.00
_cell.angle_gamma   90.00
#
_symmetry.space_group_name_H-M   'P 1'
#
loop_
_entity.id
_entity.type
_entity.pdbx_description
1 polymer ?
#
loop_
_entity_poly.entity_id
_entity_poly.type
_entity_poly.pdbx_seq_one_letter_code
_entity_poly.pdbx_strand_id
1 'polypeptide(L)'
;SAVKMQNTMAELERAAFLAGCYKAFSMSAMPCALCETCVIEEMHKKDQAIFPLDGIKCKNKEIMRPSMEACGIDVFKTLTNAGFKPEVLKSTKENVEIYGLILLD
;
A
#
# COMPACT_ATOMS: atom_id res chain seq x y z
N SER A 1 -11.84 -4.34 -1.32
CA SER A 1 -11.45 -3.83 0.01
C SER A 1 -9.94 -3.65 0.04
N ALA A 2 -9.45 -2.55 0.63
CA ALA A 2 -8.02 -2.25 0.76
C ALA A 2 -7.26 -3.34 1.54
N VAL A 3 -7.88 -3.90 2.59
CA VAL A 3 -7.27 -4.97 3.41
C VAL A 3 -6.94 -6.21 2.57
N LYS A 4 -7.91 -6.65 1.74
CA LYS A 4 -7.70 -7.81 0.85
C LYS A 4 -6.55 -7.56 -0.11
N MET A 5 -6.51 -6.36 -0.71
CA MET A 5 -5.46 -5.97 -1.63
C MET A 5 -4.08 -5.97 -0.97
N GLN A 6 -3.94 -5.35 0.21
CA GLN A 6 -2.68 -5.28 0.95
C GLN A 6 -2.15 -6.67 1.35
N ASN A 7 -3.03 -7.56 1.80
CA ASN A 7 -2.64 -8.95 2.08
C ASN A 7 -2.20 -9.69 0.81
N THR A 8 -2.95 -9.55 -0.29
CA THR A 8 -2.58 -10.17 -1.58
C THR A 8 -1.22 -9.66 -2.08
N MET A 9 -0.93 -8.36 -1.94
CA MET A 9 0.37 -7.82 -2.34
C MET A 9 1.53 -8.41 -1.54
N ALA A 10 1.36 -8.57 -0.22
CA ALA A 10 2.39 -9.20 0.62
C ALA A 10 2.59 -10.69 0.29
N GLU A 11 1.51 -11.42 -0.02
CA GLU A 11 1.58 -12.81 -0.47
C GLU A 11 2.30 -12.93 -1.82
N LEU A 12 2.00 -12.04 -2.78
CA LEU A 12 2.66 -11.99 -4.08
C LEU A 12 4.15 -11.64 -3.95
N GLU A 13 4.51 -10.68 -3.09
CA GLU A 13 5.91 -10.35 -2.79
C GLU A 13 6.67 -11.58 -2.30
N ARG A 14 6.11 -12.28 -1.31
CA ARG A 14 6.72 -13.49 -0.77
C ARG A 14 6.83 -14.58 -1.83
N ALA A 15 5.80 -14.77 -2.64
CA ALA A 15 5.81 -15.77 -3.71
C ALA A 15 6.88 -15.46 -4.76
N ALA A 16 7.00 -14.21 -5.19
CA ALA A 16 8.03 -13.77 -6.12
C ALA A 16 9.44 -13.94 -5.57
N PHE A 17 9.66 -13.56 -4.30
CA PHE A 17 10.94 -13.78 -3.61
C PHE A 17 11.33 -15.27 -3.62
N LEU A 18 10.41 -16.15 -3.25
CA LEU A 18 10.64 -17.59 -3.24
C LEU A 18 10.83 -18.20 -4.65
N ALA A 19 10.34 -17.53 -5.69
CA ALA A 19 10.54 -17.90 -7.08
C ALA A 19 11.89 -17.43 -7.65
N GLY A 20 12.75 -16.78 -6.85
CA GLY A 20 14.08 -16.32 -7.24
C GLY A 20 14.18 -14.83 -7.53
N CYS A 21 13.08 -14.07 -7.50
CA CYS A 21 13.10 -12.61 -7.58
C CYS A 21 13.51 -12.02 -6.22
N TYR A 22 14.78 -12.15 -5.84
CA TYR A 22 15.25 -11.80 -4.48
C TYR A 22 15.07 -10.31 -4.11
N LYS A 23 14.90 -9.42 -5.10
CA LYS A 23 14.56 -8.00 -4.90
C LYS A 23 13.06 -7.68 -5.02
N ALA A 24 12.19 -8.68 -4.94
CA ALA A 24 10.75 -8.45 -5.02
C ALA A 24 10.31 -7.42 -3.97
N PHE A 25 9.66 -6.34 -4.43
CA PHE A 25 9.15 -5.29 -3.57
C PHE A 25 7.75 -4.87 -4.01
N SER A 26 6.78 -5.13 -3.13
CA SER A 26 5.39 -4.77 -3.35
C SER A 26 5.07 -3.38 -2.82
N MET A 27 4.24 -2.68 -3.59
CA MET A 27 3.65 -1.40 -3.25
C MET A 27 2.14 -1.53 -3.36
N SER A 28 1.46 -1.12 -2.30
CA SER A 28 0.00 -1.19 -2.23
C SER A 28 -0.64 0.04 -2.89
N ALA A 29 -1.93 0.23 -2.67
CA ALA A 29 -2.64 1.47 -2.94
C ALA A 29 -3.49 1.83 -1.73
N MET A 30 -3.81 3.12 -1.60
CA MET A 30 -4.49 3.71 -0.46
C MET A 30 -3.64 3.67 0.83
N PRO A 31 -4.03 4.42 1.88
CA PRO A 31 -3.46 4.26 3.21
C PRO A 31 -3.56 2.82 3.74
N CYS A 32 -2.67 2.48 4.68
CA CYS A 32 -2.68 1.18 5.34
C CYS A 32 -4.03 0.94 6.04
N ALA A 33 -4.67 -0.20 5.75
CA ALA A 33 -5.96 -0.61 6.31
C ALA A 33 -5.88 -1.94 7.08
N LEU A 34 -4.66 -2.47 7.30
CA LEU A 34 -4.42 -3.78 7.90
C LEU A 34 -4.88 -3.91 9.37
N CYS A 35 -5.08 -2.78 10.05
CA CYS A 35 -5.59 -2.72 11.41
C CYS A 35 -6.97 -2.05 11.40
N GLU A 36 -7.90 -2.52 12.23
CA GLU A 36 -9.13 -1.77 12.52
C GLU A 36 -8.80 -0.42 13.18
N THR A 37 -7.82 -0.43 14.08
CA THR A 37 -7.32 0.76 14.77
C THR A 37 -5.79 0.77 14.71
N CYS A 38 -5.22 1.78 14.02
CA CYS A 38 -3.77 1.90 13.88
C CYS A 38 -3.13 2.48 15.15
N VAL A 39 -1.98 1.94 15.57
CA VAL A 39 -1.25 2.44 16.75
C VAL A 39 -0.85 3.91 16.58
N ILE A 40 -0.51 4.33 15.36
CA ILE A 40 -0.13 5.72 15.06
C ILE A 40 -1.36 6.64 15.14
N GLU A 41 -2.51 6.19 14.66
CA GLU A 41 -3.76 6.94 14.79
C GLU A 41 -4.17 7.12 16.25
N GLU A 42 -4.02 6.08 17.08
CA GLU A 42 -4.29 6.16 18.52
C GLU A 42 -3.34 7.12 19.25
N MET A 43 -2.07 7.14 18.86
CA MET A 43 -1.10 8.11 19.38
C MET A 43 -1.52 9.54 18.99
N HIS A 44 -1.91 9.74 17.72
CA HIS A 44 -2.38 11.04 17.23
C HIS A 44 -3.62 11.53 17.99
N LYS A 45 -4.62 10.65 18.21
CA LYS A 45 -5.84 10.98 18.99
C LYS A 45 -5.55 11.38 20.44
N LYS A 46 -4.43 10.93 20.99
CA LYS A 46 -3.98 11.23 22.37
C LYS A 46 -3.04 12.43 22.44
N ASP A 47 -2.90 13.17 21.34
CA ASP A 47 -1.99 14.31 21.21
C ASP A 47 -0.53 13.94 21.55
N GLN A 48 -0.15 12.70 21.26
CA GLN A 48 1.22 12.23 21.45
C GLN A 48 2.05 12.55 20.22
N ALA A 49 3.27 13.07 20.45
CA ALA A 49 4.23 13.26 19.37
C ALA A 49 4.56 11.91 18.70
N ILE A 50 4.56 11.92 17.36
CA ILE A 50 4.93 10.78 16.52
C ILE A 50 6.33 11.02 15.98
N PHE A 51 7.24 10.11 16.29
CA PHE A 51 8.61 10.10 15.81
C PHE A 51 8.79 9.02 14.73
N PRO A 52 9.78 9.15 13.84
CA PRO A 52 10.01 8.17 12.77
C PRO A 52 10.14 6.71 13.25
N LEU A 53 10.71 6.51 14.44
CA LEU A 53 10.89 5.19 15.03
C LEU A 53 9.58 4.56 15.57
N ASP A 54 8.50 5.33 15.69
CA ASP A 54 7.21 4.79 16.15
C ASP A 54 6.61 3.77 15.19
N GLY A 55 7.07 3.74 13.93
CA GLY A 55 6.73 2.69 12.97
C GLY A 55 7.02 1.27 13.49
N ILE A 56 7.99 1.10 14.41
CA ILE A 56 8.29 -0.20 15.03
C ILE A 56 7.12 -0.77 15.84
N LYS A 57 6.20 0.10 16.28
CA LYS A 57 5.00 -0.27 17.04
C LYS A 57 3.90 -0.86 16.13
N CYS A 58 4.07 -0.81 14.80
CA CYS A 58 3.13 -1.39 13.86
C CYS A 58 3.00 -2.91 14.09
N LYS A 59 1.76 -3.37 14.32
CA LYS A 59 1.45 -4.80 14.53
C LYS A 59 1.65 -5.65 13.27
N ASN A 60 1.59 -5.02 12.10
CA ASN A 60 1.68 -5.67 10.79
C ASN A 60 2.98 -5.31 10.04
N LYS A 61 4.06 -4.97 10.74
CA LYS A 61 5.32 -4.49 10.15
C LYS A 61 5.95 -5.40 9.09
N GLU A 62 5.68 -6.71 9.15
CA GLU A 62 6.20 -7.70 8.19
C GLU A 62 5.55 -7.57 6.80
N ILE A 63 4.28 -7.18 6.77
CA ILE A 63 3.47 -7.14 5.54
C ILE A 63 3.06 -5.71 5.15
N MET A 64 3.23 -4.74 6.05
CA MET A 64 2.93 -3.35 5.77
C MET A 64 3.88 -2.83 4.68
N ARG A 65 3.30 -2.30 3.62
CA ARG A 65 4.02 -1.68 2.51
C ARG A 65 3.43 -0.32 2.18
N PRO A 66 4.27 0.64 1.74
CA PRO A 66 3.77 1.91 1.27
C PRO A 66 2.90 1.73 0.03
N SER A 67 2.03 2.70 -0.23
CA SER A 67 1.35 2.78 -1.50
C SER A 67 2.21 3.43 -2.59
N MET A 68 1.84 3.24 -3.86
CA MET A 68 2.53 3.91 -4.97
C MET A 68 2.53 5.44 -4.80
N GLU A 69 1.38 6.02 -4.45
CA GLU A 69 1.23 7.46 -4.26
C GLU A 69 2.02 7.99 -3.06
N ALA A 70 2.17 7.21 -1.99
CA ALA A 70 2.99 7.58 -0.84
C ALA A 70 4.50 7.71 -1.20
N CYS A 71 4.94 7.02 -2.26
CA CYS A 71 6.30 7.10 -2.77
C CYS A 71 6.48 8.11 -3.91
N GLY A 72 5.46 8.92 -4.21
CA GLY A 72 5.53 9.94 -5.27
C GLY A 72 5.48 9.36 -6.68
N ILE A 73 5.02 8.11 -6.86
CA ILE A 73 4.84 7.52 -8.18
C ILE A 73 3.63 8.17 -8.85
N ASP A 74 3.79 8.57 -10.12
CA ASP A 74 2.67 8.94 -10.98
C ASP A 74 1.87 7.69 -11.37
N VAL A 75 0.87 7.36 -10.56
CA VAL A 75 0.03 6.16 -10.73
C VAL A 75 -0.73 6.21 -12.05
N PHE A 76 -1.27 7.37 -12.45
CA PHE A 76 -2.03 7.51 -13.68
C PHE A 76 -1.17 7.24 -14.90
N LYS A 77 0.03 7.84 -14.97
CA LYS A 77 0.96 7.61 -16.07
C LYS A 77 1.48 6.17 -16.08
N THR A 78 1.78 5.61 -14.91
CA THR A 78 2.23 4.21 -14.77
C THR A 78 1.18 3.25 -15.32
N LEU A 79 -0.08 3.38 -14.91
CA LEU A 79 -1.18 2.55 -15.39
C LEU A 79 -1.45 2.73 -16.89
N THR A 80 -1.41 3.98 -17.38
CA THR A 80 -1.57 4.27 -18.81
C THR A 80 -0.48 3.59 -19.65
N ASN A 81 0.78 3.63 -19.20
CA ASN A 81 1.89 2.96 -19.86
C ASN A 81 1.72 1.43 -19.87
N ALA A 82 1.06 0.86 -18.87
CA ALA A 82 0.72 -0.56 -18.79
C ALA A 82 -0.56 -0.94 -19.57
N GLY A 83 -1.17 -0.01 -20.30
CA GLY A 83 -2.35 -0.24 -21.14
C GLY A 83 -3.70 -0.13 -20.42
N PHE A 84 -3.71 0.29 -19.15
CA PHE A 84 -4.93 0.61 -18.43
C PHE A 84 -5.41 2.03 -18.78
N LYS A 85 -6.67 2.33 -18.46
CA LYS A 85 -7.30 3.64 -18.70
C LYS A 85 -7.87 4.19 -17.40
N PRO A 86 -7.02 4.61 -16.44
CA PRO A 86 -7.49 5.13 -15.17
C PRO A 86 -8.25 6.45 -15.38
N GLU A 87 -9.37 6.63 -14.67
CA GLU A 87 -10.18 7.84 -14.73
C GLU A 87 -10.23 8.53 -13.37
N VAL A 88 -10.30 9.86 -13.40
CA VAL A 88 -10.51 10.65 -12.18
C VAL A 88 -12.00 10.60 -11.84
N LEU A 89 -12.32 9.99 -10.70
CA LEU A 89 -13.68 9.95 -10.18
C LEU A 89 -14.17 11.36 -9.82
N LYS A 90 -15.44 11.64 -10.09
CA LYS A 90 -16.07 12.96 -9.87
C LYS A 90 -17.02 12.96 -8.67
N SER A 91 -17.28 11.80 -8.07
CA SER A 91 -18.17 11.61 -6.95
C SER A 91 -17.69 10.50 -6.02
N THR A 92 -17.98 10.66 -4.73
CA THR A 92 -17.74 9.63 -3.69
C THR A 92 -18.65 8.41 -3.80
N LYS A 93 -19.64 8.45 -4.71
CA LYS A 93 -20.54 7.31 -5.00
C LYS A 93 -19.99 6.38 -6.08
N GLU A 94 -18.95 6.79 -6.79
CA GLU A 94 -18.34 5.98 -7.85
C GLU A 94 -17.43 4.90 -7.26
N ASN A 95 -17.34 3.77 -7.95
CA ASN A 95 -16.45 2.69 -7.55
C ASN A 95 -15.00 3.04 -7.88
N VAL A 96 -14.11 2.83 -6.91
CA VAL A 96 -12.67 3.01 -7.09
C VAL A 96 -12.03 1.70 -7.55
N GLU A 97 -11.27 1.78 -8.64
CA GLU A 97 -10.35 0.73 -9.06
C GLU A 97 -9.02 0.93 -8.33
N ILE A 98 -8.54 -0.12 -7.68
CA ILE A 98 -7.33 -0.08 -6.85
C ILE A 98 -6.29 -0.98 -7.48
N TYR A 99 -5.08 -0.46 -7.65
CA TYR A 99 -3.98 -1.15 -8.31
C TYR A 99 -2.82 -1.33 -7.33
N GLY A 100 -2.18 -2.50 -7.38
CA GLY A 100 -0.91 -2.75 -6.71
C GLY A 100 0.21 -2.88 -7.73
N LEU A 101 1.42 -2.56 -7.30
CA LEU A 101 2.62 -2.71 -8.12
C LEU A 101 3.58 -3.64 -7.38
N ILE A 102 4.09 -4.65 -8.06
CA ILE A 102 5.22 -5.44 -7.59
C ILE A 102 6.40 -5.17 -8.50
N LEU A 103 7.47 -4.64 -7.92
CA LEU A 103 8.74 -4.50 -8.59
C LEU A 103 9.48 -5.83 -8.46
N LEU A 104 9.91 -6.35 -9.61
CA LEU A 104 10.75 -7.53 -9.72
C LEU A 104 12.12 -7.08 -10.24
N ASP A 105 13.18 -7.82 -9.89
CA ASP A 105 14.57 -7.52 -10.28
C ASP A 105 14.73 -7.48 -11.81
#